data_AF-A0A7C5T9M4-F1
#
_entry.id   AF-A0A7C5T9M4-F1
#
_cell.length_a   1.000
_cell.length_b   1.000
_cell.length_c   1.000
_cell.angle_alpha   90.00
_cell.angle_beta   90.00
_cell.angle_gamma   90.00
#
_symmetry.space_group_name_H-M   'P 1'
#
loop_
_entity.id
_entity.type
_entity.pdbx_description
1 polymer ?
#
loop_
_entity_poly.entity_id
_entity_poly.type
_entity_poly.pdbx_seq_one_letter_code
_entity_poly.pdbx_strand_id
1 'polypeptide(L)'
;APYGSPVYATASGKVIRARKTNSGKGNYVMIKHINNLITVYLHLSRISVKEGQFVKKGEIIGYIGASGLATGPHLHYEVLFNGKPIDPLIFMLED
;
A
#
# COMPACT_ATOMS: atom_id res chain seq x y z
N ALA A 1 -8.96 5.38 -9.82
CA ALA A 1 -9.42 4.01 -10.17
C ALA A 1 -10.62 3.63 -9.30
N PRO A 2 -11.60 2.86 -9.80
CA PRO A 2 -12.84 2.57 -9.08
C PRO A 2 -12.65 1.61 -7.89
N TYR A 3 -13.65 1.55 -7.00
CA TYR A 3 -13.72 0.57 -5.92
C TYR A 3 -13.50 -0.85 -6.45
N GLY A 4 -12.74 -1.66 -5.72
CA GLY A 4 -12.46 -3.05 -6.09
C GLY A 4 -11.37 -3.23 -7.14
N SER A 5 -10.80 -2.15 -7.69
CA SER A 5 -9.64 -2.26 -8.59
C SER A 5 -8.46 -2.92 -7.86
N PRO A 6 -7.68 -3.78 -8.52
CA PRO A 6 -6.51 -4.41 -7.91
C PRO A 6 -5.46 -3.36 -7.54
N VAL A 7 -4.81 -3.58 -6.40
CA VAL A 7 -3.65 -2.81 -5.94
C VAL A 7 -2.45 -3.76 -5.96
N TYR A 8 -1.37 -3.29 -6.58
CA TYR A 8 -0.16 -4.09 -6.81
C TYR A 8 1.00 -3.58 -5.95
N ALA A 9 1.89 -4.49 -5.54
CA ALA A 9 3.15 -4.11 -4.92
C ALA A 9 4.03 -3.38 -5.95
N THR A 10 4.42 -2.14 -5.64
CA THR A 10 5.27 -1.32 -6.53
C THR A 10 6.70 -1.84 -6.62
N ALA A 11 7.16 -2.60 -5.62
CA ALA A 11 8.43 -3.31 -5.60
C ALA A 11 8.33 -4.61 -4.78
N SER A 12 9.25 -5.55 -5.01
CA SER A 12 9.37 -6.77 -4.19
C SER A 12 9.75 -6.42 -2.75
N GLY A 13 9.24 -7.16 -1.78
CA GLY A 13 9.51 -6.89 -0.37
C GLY A 13 8.78 -7.80 0.59
N LYS A 14 8.91 -7.50 1.89
CA LYS A 14 8.23 -8.21 2.97
C LYS A 14 7.08 -7.37 3.49
N VAL A 15 5.89 -7.94 3.58
CA VAL A 15 4.73 -7.32 4.21
C VAL A 15 5.02 -7.20 5.71
N ILE A 16 5.25 -5.97 6.18
CA ILE A 16 5.53 -5.69 7.59
C ILE A 16 4.26 -5.35 8.38
N ARG A 17 3.17 -4.95 7.71
CA ARG A 17 1.84 -4.82 8.31
C ARG A 17 0.77 -5.13 7.28
N ALA A 18 -0.26 -5.86 7.71
CA ALA A 18 -1.51 -6.06 6.99
C ALA A 18 -2.63 -6.02 8.03
N ARG A 19 -3.43 -4.96 8.04
CA ARG A 19 -4.39 -4.69 9.13
C ARG A 19 -5.72 -4.19 8.61
N LYS A 20 -6.79 -4.78 9.14
CA LYS A 20 -8.14 -4.22 9.06
C LYS A 20 -8.38 -3.34 10.28
N THR A 21 -8.86 -2.12 10.08
CA THR A 21 -9.11 -1.17 11.17
C THR A 21 -10.13 -0.13 10.74
N ASN A 22 -10.87 0.39 11.72
CA ASN A 22 -11.80 1.51 11.56
C ASN A 22 -11.14 2.87 11.85
N SER A 23 -9.82 2.90 12.06
CA SER A 23 -9.06 4.16 12.19
C SER A 23 -9.02 4.92 10.86
N GLY A 24 -8.50 6.15 10.89
CA GLY A 24 -8.38 7.00 9.70
C GLY A 24 -7.73 6.33 8.50
N LYS A 25 -6.78 5.42 8.72
CA LYS A 25 -6.06 4.67 7.67
C LYS A 25 -6.92 3.65 6.92
N GLY A 26 -8.05 3.24 7.48
CA GLY A 26 -8.84 2.12 6.97
C GLY A 26 -8.03 0.82 6.94
N ASN A 27 -8.44 -0.12 6.09
CA ASN A 27 -7.64 -1.32 5.84
C ASN A 27 -6.36 -0.95 5.09
N TYR A 28 -5.23 -1.46 5.54
CA TYR A 28 -3.95 -1.09 4.95
C TYR A 28 -2.92 -2.20 4.92
N VAL A 29 -1.97 -2.03 3.99
CA VAL A 29 -0.77 -2.86 3.83
C VAL A 29 0.46 -1.97 3.88
N MET A 30 1.51 -2.42 4.58
CA MET A 30 2.84 -1.83 4.54
C MET A 30 3.86 -2.87 4.12
N ILE A 31 4.73 -2.53 3.17
CA ILE A 31 5.73 -3.44 2.62
C ILE A 31 7.10 -2.81 2.79
N LYS A 32 8.02 -3.52 3.43
CA LYS A 32 9.43 -3.13 3.53
C LYS A 32 10.19 -3.69 2.33
N HIS A 33 10.92 -2.82 1.66
CA HIS A 33 11.78 -3.12 0.53
C HIS A 33 13.25 -3.02 0.92
N ILE A 34 14.14 -3.12 -0.07
CA ILE A 34 15.56 -2.83 0.09
C ILE A 34 15.79 -1.36 0.50
N ASN A 35 16.97 -1.05 1.03
CA ASN A 35 17.38 0.32 1.39
C ASN A 35 16.44 1.06 2.36
N ASN A 36 15.78 0.33 3.25
CA ASN A 36 14.82 0.88 4.23
C ASN A 36 13.66 1.68 3.61
N LEU A 37 13.33 1.42 2.35
CA LEU A 37 12.11 1.92 1.73
C LEU A 37 10.91 1.13 2.24
N ILE A 38 9.83 1.83 2.54
CA ILE A 38 8.55 1.24 2.90
C ILE A 38 7.48 1.84 2.02
N THR A 39 6.63 1.02 1.41
CA THR A 39 5.44 1.49 0.73
C THR A 39 4.21 1.23 1.58
N VAL A 40 3.25 2.16 1.56
CA VAL A 40 2.02 2.13 2.35
C VAL A 40 0.83 2.25 1.41
N TYR A 41 -0.16 1.38 1.60
CA TYR A 41 -1.38 1.32 0.79
C TYR A 41 -2.57 1.39 1.74
N LEU A 42 -3.29 2.51 1.76
CA LEU A 42 -4.40 2.78 2.69
C LEU A 42 -5.77 2.64 2.01
N HIS A 43 -6.82 2.74 2.84
CA HIS A 43 -8.23 2.78 2.43
C HIS A 43 -8.72 1.56 1.63
N LEU A 44 -8.01 0.43 1.72
CA LEU A 44 -8.32 -0.76 0.94
C LEU A 44 -9.72 -1.30 1.28
N SER A 45 -10.42 -1.86 0.29
CA SER A 45 -11.67 -2.59 0.52
C SER A 45 -11.36 -3.99 1.08
N ARG A 46 -10.32 -4.62 0.55
CA ARG A 46 -9.86 -5.96 0.91
C ARG A 46 -8.34 -6.04 0.86
N ILE A 47 -7.79 -6.79 1.81
CA ILE A 47 -6.37 -7.15 1.87
C ILE A 47 -6.23 -8.58 1.34
N SER A 48 -5.25 -8.80 0.46
CA SER A 48 -4.97 -10.10 -0.19
C SER A 48 -3.71 -10.79 0.34
N VAL A 49 -2.95 -10.12 1.21
CA VAL A 49 -1.67 -10.60 1.77
C VAL A 49 -1.69 -10.63 3.29
N LYS A 50 -0.74 -11.36 3.89
CA LYS A 50 -0.58 -11.45 5.35
C LYS A 50 0.72 -10.81 5.80
N GLU A 51 0.76 -10.35 7.05
CA GLU A 51 2.02 -9.92 7.67
C GLU A 51 3.03 -11.06 7.67
N GLY A 52 4.29 -10.76 7.38
CA GLY A 52 5.37 -11.73 7.22
C GLY A 52 5.52 -12.29 5.81
N GLN A 53 4.50 -12.17 4.95
CA GLN A 53 4.53 -12.65 3.56
C GLN A 53 5.56 -11.87 2.73
N PHE A 54 6.31 -12.57 1.89
CA PHE A 54 7.11 -11.95 0.83
C PHE A 54 6.25 -11.81 -0.43
N VAL A 55 6.35 -10.66 -1.08
CA VAL A 55 5.64 -10.37 -2.33
C VAL A 55 6.62 -9.93 -3.41
N LYS A 56 6.27 -10.19 -4.67
CA LYS A 56 7.02 -9.71 -5.84
C LYS A 56 6.46 -8.39 -6.35
N LYS A 57 7.28 -7.60 -7.05
CA LYS A 57 6.79 -6.45 -7.85
C LYS A 57 5.65 -6.90 -8.76
N GLY A 58 4.55 -6.17 -8.78
CA GLY A 58 3.36 -6.49 -9.58
C GLY A 58 2.45 -7.55 -8.96
N GLU A 59 2.74 -8.08 -7.77
CA GLU A 59 1.83 -8.99 -7.07
C GLU A 59 0.65 -8.23 -6.47
N ILE A 60 -0.55 -8.82 -6.54
CA ILE A 60 -1.76 -8.21 -5.95
C ILE A 60 -1.68 -8.28 -4.43
N ILE A 61 -1.77 -7.12 -3.79
CA ILE A 61 -1.70 -6.99 -2.32
C ILE A 61 -3.05 -6.64 -1.68
N GLY A 62 -4.00 -6.18 -2.48
CA GLY A 62 -5.33 -5.82 -2.03
C GLY A 62 -6.14 -5.19 -3.15
N TYR A 63 -7.22 -4.52 -2.76
CA TYR A 63 -8.15 -3.90 -3.69
C TYR A 63 -8.56 -2.51 -3.18
N ILE A 64 -8.73 -1.56 -4.10
CA ILE A 64 -9.14 -0.18 -3.81
C ILE A 64 -10.46 -0.19 -3.05
N GLY A 65 -10.58 0.69 -2.06
CA GLY A 65 -11.79 0.87 -1.29
C GLY A 65 -11.98 2.30 -0.84
N ALA A 66 -12.83 2.47 0.17
CA ALA A 66 -13.09 3.72 0.86
C ALA A 66 -13.16 3.47 2.39
N SER A 67 -12.34 2.56 2.92
CA SER A 67 -12.35 2.26 4.36
C SER A 67 -11.61 3.34 5.16
N GLY A 68 -11.99 3.51 6.44
CA GLY A 68 -11.43 4.57 7.29
C GLY A 68 -11.98 5.94 6.93
N LEU A 69 -11.14 6.98 7.03
CA LEU A 69 -11.53 8.36 6.73
C LEU A 69 -11.28 8.69 5.24
N ALA A 70 -11.97 7.97 4.36
CA ALA A 70 -11.97 8.24 2.92
C ALA A 70 -13.30 8.86 2.49
N THR A 71 -13.26 9.94 1.71
CA THR A 71 -14.48 10.60 1.18
C THR A 71 -15.10 9.85 -0.01
N GLY A 72 -14.35 8.91 -0.61
CA GLY A 72 -14.80 8.07 -1.71
C GLY A 72 -13.71 7.07 -2.12
N PRO A 73 -13.99 6.17 -3.08
CA PRO A 73 -13.04 5.14 -3.47
C PRO A 73 -11.77 5.71 -4.11
N HIS A 74 -10.64 5.49 -3.44
CA HIS A 74 -9.31 5.86 -3.95
C HIS A 74 -8.23 5.04 -3.27
N LEU A 75 -7.00 5.09 -3.82
CA LEU A 75 -5.82 4.55 -3.16
C LEU A 75 -5.01 5.73 -2.63
N HIS A 76 -4.78 5.78 -1.32
CA HIS A 76 -3.76 6.64 -0.74
C HIS A 76 -2.46 5.83 -0.63
N TYR A 77 -1.45 6.28 -1.35
CA TYR A 77 -0.16 5.62 -1.51
C TYR A 77 0.95 6.49 -0.93
N GLU A 78 1.81 5.90 -0.10
CA GLU A 78 2.97 6.60 0.48
C GLU A 78 4.24 5.81 0.25
N VAL A 79 5.36 6.54 0.14
CA VAL A 79 6.71 5.99 0.22
C VAL A 79 7.40 6.61 1.43
N LEU A 80 7.96 5.76 2.29
CA LEU A 80 8.75 6.17 3.44
C LEU A 80 10.20 5.77 3.22
N PHE A 81 11.14 6.69 3.41
CA PHE A 81 12.56 6.41 3.48
C PHE A 81 13.06 6.71 4.89
N ASN A 82 13.69 5.71 5.53
CA ASN A 82 14.10 5.79 6.94
C ASN A 82 12.96 6.27 7.88
N GLY A 83 11.73 5.84 7.60
CA GLY A 83 10.54 6.16 8.40
C GLY A 83 9.93 7.54 8.14
N LYS A 84 10.50 8.35 7.23
CA LYS A 84 9.96 9.67 6.85
C LYS A 84 9.27 9.59 5.49
N PRO A 85 8.06 10.17 5.32
CA PRO A 85 7.43 10.29 4.02
C PRO A 85 8.31 11.08 3.04
N ILE A 86 8.41 10.58 1.83
CA ILE A 86 9.07 11.25 0.69
C ILE A 86 8.12 11.24 -0.51
N ASP A 87 8.33 12.17 -1.44
CA ASP A 87 7.50 12.27 -2.65
C ASP A 87 7.62 10.96 -3.48
N PRO A 88 6.52 10.23 -3.70
CA PRO A 88 6.53 9.01 -4.50
C PRO A 88 6.93 9.24 -5.95
N LEU A 89 6.74 10.45 -6.51
CA LEU A 89 7.04 10.77 -7.90
C LEU A 89 8.53 10.58 -8.23
N ILE A 90 9.42 10.67 -7.24
CA ILE A 90 10.86 10.44 -7.40
C ILE A 90 11.16 8.99 -7.88
N PHE A 91 10.23 8.05 -7.68
CA PHE A 91 10.38 6.65 -8.08
C PHE A 91 9.53 6.28 -9.30
N MET A 92 8.75 7.22 -9.84
CA MET A 92 8.03 7.01 -11.09
C MET A 92 8.99 7.41 -12.20
N LEU A 93 9.46 6.43 -12.96
CA LEU A 93 10.16 6.71 -14.21
C LEU A 93 9.12 7.35 -15.15
N GLU A 94 9.44 8.53 -15.68
CA GLU A 94 8.78 9.02 -16.89
C GLU A 94 9.17 8.05 -18.01
N ASP A 95 8.19 7.35 -18.58
CA ASP A 95 8.35 6.65 -19.85
C ASP A 95 8.26 7.66 -21.00
#